data_AF-A0A7V7E8S3-F1
#
_entry.id   AF-A0A7V7E8S3-F1
#
_cell.length_a   1.000
_cell.length_b   1.000
_cell.length_c   1.000
_cell.angle_alpha   90.00
_cell.angle_beta   90.00
_cell.angle_gamma   90.00
#
_symmetry.space_group_name_H-M   'P 1'
#
loop_
_entity.id
_entity.type
_entity.pdbx_description
1 polymer ?
#
loop_
_entity_poly.entity_id
_entity_poly.type
_entity_poly.pdbx_seq_one_letter_code
_entity_poly.pdbx_strand_id
1 'polypeptide(L)'
;MTGDSEAKTGWFGRIRQGLTRSSTRLSQGIGDLFTKRKLDDEALEEFEELLITADFGLATAARVAARLAKARFAEDVAAEEVKAVLAEEIAEILAPVAQPLVLSEGRRPHVVLVVGVNGSGKTTTIGKMAK
;
A
#
# COMPACT_ATOMS: atom_id res chain seq x y z
N MET A 1 -24.00 32.19 -18.43
CA MET A 1 -23.20 31.82 -17.24
C MET A 1 -23.41 30.33 -17.00
N THR A 2 -22.70 29.50 -17.75
CA THR A 2 -22.76 28.04 -17.61
C THR A 2 -21.87 27.66 -16.43
N GLY A 3 -22.48 27.18 -15.36
CA GLY A 3 -21.82 26.78 -14.13
C GLY A 3 -20.86 25.63 -14.39
N ASP A 4 -19.62 25.85 -13.98
CA ASP A 4 -18.55 24.86 -13.98
C ASP A 4 -18.94 23.73 -13.01
N SER A 5 -19.27 22.57 -13.55
CA SER A 5 -19.52 21.37 -12.77
C SER A 5 -18.17 20.78 -12.37
N GLU A 6 -17.63 21.20 -11.24
CA GLU A 6 -16.53 20.50 -10.57
C GLU A 6 -16.94 19.04 -10.32
N ALA A 7 -16.50 18.14 -11.21
CA ALA A 7 -16.62 16.72 -11.00
C ALA A 7 -15.78 16.37 -9.77
N LYS A 8 -16.43 16.25 -8.61
CA LYS A 8 -15.80 15.81 -7.36
C LYS A 8 -15.05 14.51 -7.63
N THR A 9 -13.73 14.55 -7.55
CA THR A 9 -12.86 13.38 -7.64
C THR A 9 -13.43 12.28 -6.74
N GLY A 10 -13.81 11.13 -7.34
CA GLY A 10 -14.41 10.01 -6.62
C GLY A 10 -13.53 9.51 -5.48
N TRP A 11 -14.09 8.72 -4.56
CA TRP A 11 -13.36 8.17 -3.39
C TRP A 11 -12.04 7.49 -3.78
N PHE A 12 -12.05 6.66 -4.83
CA PHE A 12 -10.86 6.02 -5.38
C PHE A 12 -9.82 7.02 -5.89
N GLY A 13 -10.26 8.12 -6.53
CA GLY A 13 -9.36 9.16 -7.01
C GLY A 13 -8.65 9.89 -5.87
N ARG A 14 -9.34 10.11 -4.74
CA ARG A 14 -8.71 10.69 -3.53
C ARG A 14 -7.65 9.75 -2.92
N ILE A 15 -7.93 8.45 -2.89
CA ILE A 15 -6.95 7.44 -2.42
C ILE A 15 -5.73 7.43 -3.34
N ARG A 16 -5.93 7.33 -4.66
CA ARG A 16 -4.85 7.36 -5.64
C ARG A 16 -3.99 8.62 -5.48
N GLN A 17 -4.64 9.78 -5.36
CA GLN A 17 -3.94 11.05 -5.17
C GLN A 17 -3.07 11.04 -3.90
N GLY A 18 -3.61 10.57 -2.77
CA GLY A 18 -2.88 10.48 -1.50
C GLY A 18 -1.68 9.53 -1.53
N LEU A 19 -1.74 8.48 -2.36
CA LEU A 19 -0.68 7.47 -2.48
C LEU A 19 0.37 7.78 -3.57
N THR A 20 0.11 8.76 -4.45
CA THR A 20 0.94 9.09 -5.62
C THR A 20 2.43 9.11 -5.33
N ARG A 21 2.84 9.79 -4.25
CA ARG A 21 4.27 9.97 -3.94
C ARG A 21 4.97 8.63 -3.66
N SER A 22 4.34 7.77 -2.84
CA SER A 22 4.90 6.47 -2.48
C SER A 22 4.82 5.49 -3.65
N SER A 23 3.70 5.45 -4.37
CA SER A 23 3.51 4.54 -5.50
C SER A 23 4.47 4.85 -6.66
N THR A 24 4.74 6.13 -6.93
CA THR A 24 5.67 6.54 -8.00
C THR A 24 7.10 6.15 -7.66
N ARG A 25 7.57 6.43 -6.43
CA ARG A 25 8.94 6.06 -5.99
C ARG A 25 9.17 4.56 -6.10
N LEU A 26 8.23 3.77 -5.59
CA LEU A 26 8.31 2.32 -5.64
C LEU A 26 8.28 1.79 -7.08
N SER A 27 7.38 2.32 -7.92
CA SER A 27 7.29 1.91 -9.33
C SER A 27 8.54 2.26 -10.13
N GLN A 28 9.18 3.39 -9.83
CA GLN A 28 10.45 3.79 -10.42
C GLN A 28 11.57 2.85 -10.00
N GLY A 29 11.74 2.60 -8.69
CA GLY A 29 12.77 1.69 -8.19
C GLY A 29 12.64 0.27 -8.77
N ILE A 30 11.41 -0.25 -8.86
CA ILE A 30 11.15 -1.56 -9.50
C ILE A 30 11.49 -1.52 -11.00
N GLY A 31 11.12 -0.43 -11.69
CA GLY A 31 11.44 -0.25 -13.10
C GLY A 31 12.94 -0.22 -13.35
N ASP A 32 13.68 0.55 -12.56
CA ASP A 32 15.13 0.69 -12.67
C ASP A 32 15.83 -0.64 -12.41
N LEU A 33 15.36 -1.40 -11.40
CA LEU A 33 15.93 -2.69 -11.02
C LEU A 33 15.69 -3.81 -12.05
N PHE A 34 14.49 -3.86 -12.63
CA PHE A 34 14.06 -4.95 -13.52
C PHE A 34 13.98 -4.56 -15.00
N THR A 35 14.66 -3.49 -15.42
CA THR A 35 14.77 -3.14 -16.85
C THR A 35 15.64 -4.17 -17.57
N LYS A 36 15.01 -5.21 -18.15
CA LYS A 36 15.67 -6.30 -18.90
C LYS A 36 16.78 -7.01 -18.12
N ARG A 37 16.65 -7.08 -16.79
CA ARG A 37 17.54 -7.83 -15.90
C ARG A 37 16.94 -9.21 -15.65
N LYS A 38 17.78 -10.23 -15.57
CA LYS A 38 17.37 -11.54 -15.08
C LYS A 38 17.02 -11.45 -13.61
N LEU A 39 16.04 -12.25 -13.19
CA LEU A 39 15.79 -12.44 -11.77
C LEU A 39 16.86 -13.38 -11.21
N ASP A 40 17.95 -12.81 -10.72
CA ASP A 40 19.02 -13.51 -10.00
C ASP A 40 19.01 -13.14 -8.50
N ASP A 41 19.91 -13.78 -7.73
CA ASP A 41 19.99 -13.58 -6.28
C ASP A 41 20.33 -12.13 -5.92
N GLU A 42 21.16 -11.45 -6.71
CA GLU A 42 21.53 -10.05 -6.52
C GLU A 42 20.33 -9.12 -6.76
N ALA A 43 19.55 -9.35 -7.82
CA ALA A 43 18.32 -8.60 -8.07
C ALA A 43 17.27 -8.77 -6.95
N LEU A 44 17.20 -9.96 -6.35
CA LEU A 44 16.30 -10.23 -5.23
C LEU A 44 16.73 -9.51 -3.95
N GLU A 45 18.03 -9.47 -3.66
CA GLU A 45 18.58 -8.74 -2.52
C GLU A 45 18.35 -7.23 -2.67
N GLU A 46 18.66 -6.66 -3.85
CA GLU A 46 18.37 -5.25 -4.15
C GLU A 46 16.86 -4.93 -4.06
N PHE A 47 16.01 -5.86 -4.47
CA PHE A 47 14.55 -5.70 -4.36
C PHE A 47 14.09 -5.71 -2.90
N GLU A 48 14.65 -6.58 -2.07
CA GLU A 48 14.37 -6.61 -0.63
C GLU A 48 14.79 -5.29 0.05
N GLU A 49 15.99 -4.79 -0.25
CA GLU A 49 16.47 -3.50 0.24
C GLU A 49 15.57 -2.33 -0.20
N LEU A 50 15.12 -2.34 -1.46
CA LEU A 50 14.17 -1.36 -1.97
C LEU A 50 12.87 -1.36 -1.16
N LEU A 51 12.34 -2.53 -0.82
CA LEU A 51 11.11 -2.63 -0.01
C LEU A 51 11.34 -2.15 1.43
N ILE A 52 12.50 -2.46 2.03
CA ILE A 52 12.86 -1.99 3.38
C ILE A 52 12.93 -0.46 3.40
N THR A 53 13.60 0.15 2.43
CA THR A 53 13.72 1.63 2.33
C THR A 53 12.38 2.31 1.99
N ALA A 54 11.41 1.55 1.48
CA ALA A 54 10.05 1.98 1.25
C ALA A 54 9.10 1.77 2.45
N ASP A 55 9.65 1.55 3.66
CA ASP A 55 8.92 1.39 4.93
C ASP A 55 8.08 0.09 5.04
N PHE A 56 8.36 -0.96 4.27
CA PHE A 56 7.64 -2.24 4.39
C PHE A 56 8.12 -3.09 5.59
N GLY A 57 9.32 -2.82 6.09
CA GLY A 57 9.98 -3.59 7.15
C GLY A 57 10.54 -4.94 6.67
N LEU A 58 11.47 -5.50 7.44
CA LEU A 58 12.23 -6.70 7.05
C LEU A 58 11.33 -7.91 6.76
N ALA A 59 10.39 -8.22 7.66
CA ALA A 59 9.56 -9.41 7.54
C ALA A 59 8.70 -9.41 6.27
N THR A 60 8.15 -8.24 5.91
CA THR A 60 7.36 -8.09 4.69
C THR A 60 8.25 -8.15 3.46
N ALA A 61 9.38 -7.43 3.45
CA ALA A 61 10.30 -7.39 2.33
C ALA A 61 10.82 -8.80 1.98
N ALA A 62 11.33 -9.54 2.97
CA ALA A 62 11.80 -10.91 2.82
C ALA A 62 10.71 -11.85 2.28
N ARG A 63 9.46 -11.70 2.76
CA ARG A 63 8.32 -12.52 2.29
C ARG A 63 8.04 -12.28 0.81
N VAL A 64 8.02 -11.02 0.36
CA VAL A 64 7.75 -10.69 -1.05
C VAL A 64 8.90 -11.15 -1.94
N ALA A 65 10.15 -10.89 -1.56
CA ALA A 65 11.33 -11.35 -2.29
C ALA A 65 11.34 -12.89 -2.45
N ALA A 66 11.03 -13.62 -1.38
CA ALA A 66 10.92 -15.08 -1.41
C ALA A 66 9.78 -15.60 -2.32
N ARG A 67 8.66 -14.87 -2.45
CA ARG A 67 7.62 -15.23 -3.43
C ARG A 67 8.06 -14.96 -4.85
N LEU A 68 8.72 -13.83 -5.09
CA LEU A 68 9.25 -13.50 -6.41
C LEU A 68 10.29 -14.54 -6.87
N ALA A 69 11.18 -14.95 -5.98
CA ALA A 69 12.12 -16.05 -6.19
C ALA A 69 11.41 -17.35 -6.65
N LYS A 70 10.31 -17.72 -6.00
CA LYS A 70 9.54 -18.92 -6.35
C LYS A 70 8.84 -18.84 -7.72
N ALA A 71 8.59 -17.63 -8.22
CA ALA A 71 7.83 -17.39 -9.45
C ALA A 71 8.57 -17.81 -10.75
N ARG A 72 9.85 -18.22 -10.65
CA ARG A 72 10.73 -18.91 -11.64
C ARG A 72 11.92 -18.07 -12.14
N PHE A 73 13.11 -18.53 -11.79
CA PHE A 73 14.46 -18.00 -12.05
C PHE A 73 15.02 -18.17 -13.48
N ALA A 74 14.23 -18.59 -14.47
CA ALA A 74 14.78 -18.97 -15.78
C ALA A 74 14.54 -17.94 -16.92
N GLU A 75 13.73 -16.92 -16.68
CA GLU A 75 13.29 -15.96 -17.71
C GLU A 75 13.45 -14.50 -17.23
N ASP A 76 13.50 -13.58 -18.18
CA ASP A 76 13.51 -12.14 -17.90
C ASP A 76 12.15 -11.75 -17.31
N VAL A 77 12.14 -11.16 -16.11
CA VAL A 77 10.90 -10.74 -15.44
C VAL A 77 10.60 -9.29 -15.81
N ALA A 78 9.37 -9.02 -16.25
CA ALA A 78 8.92 -7.66 -16.51
C ALA A 78 8.62 -6.93 -15.20
N ALA A 79 8.94 -5.63 -15.11
CA ALA A 79 8.63 -4.80 -13.94
C ALA A 79 7.14 -4.85 -13.55
N GLU A 80 6.24 -4.99 -14.53
CA GLU A 80 4.81 -5.11 -14.35
C GLU A 80 4.41 -6.41 -13.63
N GLU A 81 5.12 -7.50 -13.89
CA GLU A 81 4.93 -8.78 -13.20
C GLU A 81 5.38 -8.68 -11.74
N VAL A 82 6.53 -8.05 -11.48
CA VAL A 82 7.01 -7.76 -10.12
C VAL A 82 5.99 -6.91 -9.35
N LYS A 83 5.44 -5.86 -9.98
CA LYS A 83 4.40 -5.02 -9.37
C LYS A 83 3.14 -5.81 -9.06
N ALA A 84 2.75 -6.76 -9.93
CA ALA A 84 1.59 -7.61 -9.70
C ALA A 84 1.79 -8.55 -8.50
N VAL A 85 2.94 -9.24 -8.43
CA VAL A 85 3.30 -10.11 -7.30
C VAL A 85 3.34 -9.33 -5.98
N LEU A 86 3.93 -8.13 -5.99
CA LEU A 86 3.96 -7.26 -4.81
C LEU A 86 2.54 -6.83 -4.38
N ALA A 87 1.68 -6.47 -5.34
CA ALA A 87 0.31 -6.06 -5.03
C ALA A 87 -0.52 -7.21 -4.42
N GLU A 88 -0.36 -8.43 -4.93
CA GLU A 88 -1.01 -9.63 -4.38
C GLU A 88 -0.55 -9.89 -2.93
N GLU A 89 0.75 -9.84 -2.67
CA GLU A 89 1.30 -10.07 -1.33
C GLU A 89 0.83 -9.02 -0.32
N ILE A 90 0.82 -7.74 -0.71
CA ILE A 90 0.29 -6.68 0.15
C ILE A 90 -1.18 -6.94 0.45
N ALA A 91 -1.97 -7.34 -0.55
CA ALA A 91 -3.39 -7.65 -0.34
C ALA A 91 -3.57 -8.83 0.63
N GLU A 92 -2.78 -9.90 0.50
CA GLU A 92 -2.79 -11.04 1.41
C GLU A 92 -2.38 -10.68 2.84
N ILE A 93 -1.39 -9.80 3.01
CA ILE A 93 -0.95 -9.32 4.33
C ILE A 93 -2.04 -8.46 4.99
N LEU A 94 -2.74 -7.64 4.22
CA LEU A 94 -3.78 -6.74 4.73
C LEU A 94 -5.12 -7.46 4.97
N ALA A 95 -5.42 -8.54 4.25
CA ALA A 95 -6.72 -9.22 4.31
C ALA A 95 -7.18 -9.59 5.73
N PRO A 96 -6.34 -10.15 6.64
CA PRO A 96 -6.75 -10.52 7.99
C PRO A 96 -7.17 -9.33 8.87
N VAL A 97 -6.63 -8.13 8.59
CA VAL A 97 -6.86 -6.91 9.37
C VAL A 97 -7.82 -5.94 8.69
N ALA A 98 -8.29 -6.25 7.47
CA ALA A 98 -9.27 -5.48 6.72
C ALA A 98 -10.69 -5.64 7.28
N GLN A 99 -10.87 -5.33 8.57
CA GLN A 99 -12.14 -5.45 9.28
C GLN A 99 -12.81 -4.08 9.41
N PRO A 100 -14.06 -3.93 8.92
CA PRO A 100 -14.78 -2.66 9.07
C PRO A 100 -15.16 -2.42 10.53
N LEU A 101 -15.21 -1.15 10.94
CA LEU A 101 -15.78 -0.76 12.22
C LEU A 101 -17.30 -0.93 12.17
N VAL A 102 -17.82 -1.95 12.87
CA VAL A 102 -19.26 -2.23 12.96
C VAL A 102 -19.83 -1.62 14.24
N LEU A 103 -20.79 -0.70 14.11
CA LEU A 103 -21.48 -0.08 15.24
C LEU A 103 -22.84 -0.78 15.46
N SER A 104 -23.02 -1.50 16.58
CA SER A 104 -24.24 -2.28 16.85
C SER A 104 -25.48 -1.40 17.11
N GLU A 105 -26.53 -1.50 16.31
CA GLU A 105 -27.66 -0.55 16.36
C GLU A 105 -28.45 -0.52 17.70
N GLY A 106 -28.39 -1.59 18.50
CA GLY A 106 -29.23 -1.76 19.69
C GLY A 106 -28.69 -1.22 21.02
N ARG A 107 -27.40 -0.82 21.12
CA ARG A 107 -26.83 -0.27 22.37
C ARG A 107 -26.40 1.16 22.14
N ARG A 108 -27.01 2.09 22.88
CA ARG A 108 -26.70 3.52 22.85
C ARG A 108 -26.43 4.03 24.27
N PRO A 109 -25.44 4.92 24.46
CA PRO A 109 -24.54 5.47 23.45
C PRO A 109 -23.46 4.47 22.99
N HIS A 110 -22.96 4.64 21.77
CA HIS A 110 -21.71 4.02 21.33
C HIS A 110 -20.54 4.85 21.82
N VAL A 111 -19.65 4.23 22.59
CA VAL A 111 -18.48 4.92 23.16
C VAL A 111 -17.23 4.45 22.43
N VAL A 112 -16.55 5.37 21.76
CA VAL A 112 -15.26 5.13 21.09
C VAL A 112 -14.17 5.88 21.85
N LEU A 113 -13.24 5.16 22.45
CA LEU A 113 -12.05 5.74 23.10
C LEU A 113 -10.94 5.91 22.06
N VAL A 114 -10.55 7.15 21.77
CA VAL A 114 -9.46 7.47 20.84
C VAL A 114 -8.17 7.75 21.62
N VAL A 115 -7.13 6.95 21.39
CA VAL A 115 -5.83 7.04 22.07
C VAL A 115 -4.68 7.27 21.09
N GLY A 116 -3.56 7.81 21.58
CA GLY A 116 -2.35 8.06 20.78
C GLY A 116 -1.55 9.27 21.26
N VAL A 117 -0.34 9.45 20.74
CA VAL A 117 0.58 10.54 21.11
C VAL A 117 0.13 11.91 20.57
N ASN A 118 0.68 13.00 21.09
CA ASN A 118 0.39 14.35 20.59
C ASN A 118 0.84 14.51 19.13
N GLY A 119 0.04 15.19 18.31
CA GLY A 119 0.35 15.42 16.89
C GLY A 119 -0.05 14.29 15.93
N SER A 120 -0.52 13.12 16.39
CA SER A 120 -0.89 11.98 15.52
C SER A 120 -2.22 12.15 14.76
N GLY A 121 -2.87 13.31 14.86
CA GLY A 121 -4.13 13.59 14.17
C GLY A 121 -5.41 13.13 14.89
N LYS A 122 -5.36 12.74 16.18
CA LYS A 122 -6.52 12.26 16.95
C LYS A 122 -7.76 13.15 16.82
N THR A 123 -7.63 14.45 17.13
CA THR A 123 -8.75 15.42 17.08
C THR A 123 -9.31 15.56 15.66
N THR A 124 -8.44 15.55 14.65
CA THR A 124 -8.85 15.60 13.24
C THR A 124 -9.63 14.35 12.83
N THR A 125 -9.21 13.16 13.28
CA THR A 125 -9.91 11.90 13.03
C THR A 125 -11.26 11.87 13.72
N ILE A 126 -11.37 12.35 14.97
CA ILE A 126 -12.67 12.49 15.67
C ILE A 126 -13.63 13.37 14.85
N GLY A 127 -13.17 14.53 14.37
CA GLY A 127 -13.98 15.42 13.54
C GLY A 127 -14.42 14.78 12.21
N LYS A 128 -13.58 13.95 11.59
CA LYS A 128 -13.93 13.19 10.38
C LYS A 128 -14.92 12.06 10.64
N MET A 129 -14.84 11.40 11.80
CA MET A 129 -15.77 10.33 12.19
C MET A 129 -17.14 10.85 12.61
N ALA A 130 -17.22 12.08 13.12
CA ALA A 130 -18.47 12.69 13.58
C ALA A 130 -19.33 13.29 12.45
N LYS A 131 -18.76 13.44 11.25
CA LYS A 131 -19.43 14.02 10.07
C LYS A 131 -19.86 12.93 9.10
#